data_AF-A0A956GL81-F1
#
_entry.id   AF-A0A956GL81-F1
#
_cell.length_a   1.000
_cell.length_b   1.000
_cell.length_c   1.000
_cell.angle_alpha   90.00
_cell.angle_beta   90.00
_cell.angle_gamma   90.00
#
_symmetry.space_group_name_H-M   'P 1'
#
loop_
_entity.id
_entity.type
_entity.pdbx_description
1 polymer ?
#
loop_
_entity_poly.entity_id
_entity_poly.type
_entity_poly.pdbx_seq_one_letter_code
_entity_poly.pdbx_strand_id
1 'polypeptide(L)'
;MSLQRSLARACVVVLVAVAALGGCEKVDHGNLDKWMNTAKGPDKIRKALADGSIDPDLSAHAAENLLRLNEEDEVLEVLRKLGDDRRAKVLAKLAPRLWKLARIEGELTEPNGLQITAKDALFDLRDLAKDATHAEIDGYLIEWFTGGYYEGRAGRGRWSGAQVMRAIGAAAGEKMIAAANAVVGAPAKDGRRIKIGDELMLGLAVTGHPDAVKYVLDIAGMTDRGDKSLPERAVSALYLAYVEPPSQLFPVADGAALVPQVDVLERIAKDHDSSPRMVNDAVALIRAAGPPACIEPLVALVAQPHDDPMFMWVGANNALRCGGPGSIVAVAEALPASGQFWHEELEGGVVGEIARMSAKDKVQAEARKLLDSRSWVARWVGVEVLGKVGTKEDADRLAALGKDKARLVGYWGDQSGLDKKDRKADPTLGQRAAEVAAALRGAP
;
A
#
# COMPACT_ATOMS: atom_id res chain seq x y z
N MET A 1 -42.67 -73.54 27.22
CA MET A 1 -44.03 -73.25 26.73
C MET A 1 -43.90 -72.55 25.39
N SER A 2 -43.92 -73.36 24.32
CA SER A 2 -44.89 -73.34 23.21
C SER A 2 -44.60 -72.26 22.16
N LEU A 3 -43.93 -72.57 21.04
CA LEU A 3 -44.46 -73.18 19.80
C LEU A 3 -45.54 -72.33 19.08
N GLN A 4 -45.19 -71.98 17.84
CA GLN A 4 -45.91 -72.27 16.59
C GLN A 4 -46.71 -71.21 15.83
N ARG A 5 -46.36 -71.16 14.52
CA ARG A 5 -47.17 -70.94 13.28
C ARG A 5 -47.41 -69.47 12.91
N SER A 6 -46.76 -68.92 11.88
CA SER A 6 -46.96 -69.16 10.44
C SER A 6 -48.42 -69.13 10.01
N LEU A 7 -48.84 -68.03 9.37
CA LEU A 7 -49.78 -68.04 8.25
C LEU A 7 -49.80 -66.66 7.57
N ALA A 8 -49.45 -66.68 6.29
CA ALA A 8 -49.59 -65.59 5.35
C ALA A 8 -51.07 -65.21 5.16
N ARG A 9 -51.35 -63.91 4.96
CA ARG A 9 -52.47 -63.46 4.13
C ARG A 9 -52.23 -62.03 3.66
N ALA A 10 -52.29 -61.89 2.34
CA ALA A 10 -52.20 -60.67 1.57
C ALA A 10 -53.26 -59.64 1.98
N CYS A 11 -52.88 -58.36 2.01
CA CYS A 11 -53.79 -57.22 1.92
C CYS A 11 -53.08 -56.05 1.23
N VAL A 12 -53.39 -55.93 -0.06
CA VAL A 12 -53.50 -54.70 -0.86
C VAL A 12 -52.40 -53.65 -0.66
N VAL A 13 -51.38 -53.74 -1.51
CA VAL A 13 -50.55 -52.59 -1.90
C VAL A 13 -51.45 -51.64 -2.69
N VAL A 14 -51.99 -50.61 -2.02
CA VAL A 14 -52.49 -49.42 -2.73
C VAL A 14 -51.26 -48.64 -3.17
N LEU A 15 -50.78 -48.99 -4.36
CA LEU A 15 -49.80 -48.25 -5.12
C LEU A 15 -50.52 -46.96 -5.58
N VAL A 16 -50.60 -45.96 -4.70
CA VAL A 16 -50.93 -44.60 -5.11
C VAL A 16 -49.77 -44.14 -5.97
N ALA A 17 -49.88 -44.40 -7.26
CA ALA A 17 -49.16 -43.68 -8.29
C ALA A 17 -49.59 -42.22 -8.19
N VAL A 18 -48.97 -41.47 -7.27
CA VAL A 18 -48.78 -40.04 -7.43
C VAL A 18 -47.85 -39.92 -8.62
N ALA A 19 -48.44 -39.98 -9.81
CA ALA A 19 -47.84 -39.51 -11.03
C ALA A 19 -47.42 -38.07 -10.73
N ALA A 20 -46.13 -37.92 -10.43
CA ALA A 20 -45.48 -36.65 -10.31
C ALA A 20 -45.73 -35.94 -11.63
N LEU A 21 -46.71 -35.03 -11.62
CA LEU A 21 -46.83 -33.93 -12.56
C LEU A 21 -45.60 -33.04 -12.36
N GLY A 22 -44.43 -33.56 -12.67
CA GLY A 22 -43.23 -32.80 -12.95
C GLY A 22 -43.39 -32.18 -14.33
N GLY A 23 -44.49 -31.43 -14.53
CA GLY A 23 -44.51 -30.46 -15.61
C GLY A 23 -43.29 -29.58 -15.41
N CYS A 24 -42.51 -29.38 -16.47
CA CYS A 24 -41.41 -28.43 -16.46
C CYS A 24 -41.97 -27.06 -16.04
N GLU A 25 -41.93 -26.76 -14.75
CA GLU A 25 -42.28 -25.45 -14.22
C GLU A 25 -41.41 -24.44 -14.97
N LYS A 26 -42.04 -23.56 -15.74
CA LYS A 26 -41.36 -22.57 -16.56
C LYS A 26 -40.49 -21.69 -15.67
N VAL A 27 -39.26 -21.41 -16.08
CA VAL A 27 -38.42 -20.44 -15.38
C VAL A 27 -39.05 -19.05 -15.56
N ASP A 28 -39.53 -18.48 -14.47
CA ASP A 28 -40.02 -17.11 -14.36
C ASP A 28 -39.72 -16.57 -12.95
N HIS A 29 -39.88 -15.26 -12.71
CA HIS A 29 -39.53 -14.66 -11.41
C HIS A 29 -40.31 -15.29 -10.24
N GLY A 30 -41.60 -15.60 -10.42
CA GLY A 30 -42.43 -16.16 -9.35
C GLY A 30 -42.01 -17.59 -8.98
N ASN A 31 -41.63 -18.40 -9.97
CA ASN A 31 -41.12 -19.74 -9.74
C ASN A 31 -39.73 -19.72 -9.10
N LEU A 32 -38.85 -18.78 -9.48
CA LEU A 32 -37.56 -18.58 -8.82
C LEU A 32 -37.72 -18.26 -7.34
N ASP A 33 -38.69 -17.41 -6.98
CA ASP A 33 -38.99 -17.08 -5.58
C ASP A 33 -39.60 -18.26 -4.81
N LYS A 34 -40.53 -18.98 -5.46
CA LYS A 34 -41.13 -20.19 -4.90
C LYS A 34 -40.07 -21.24 -4.59
N TRP A 35 -39.10 -21.43 -5.49
CA TRP A 35 -38.08 -22.46 -5.34
C TRP A 35 -37.18 -22.25 -4.12
N MET A 36 -36.91 -21.01 -3.70
CA MET A 36 -36.10 -20.73 -2.49
C MET A 36 -36.58 -21.48 -1.24
N ASN A 37 -37.89 -21.72 -1.15
CA ASN A 37 -38.52 -22.35 0.02
C ASN A 37 -38.74 -23.87 -0.15
N THR A 38 -38.06 -24.51 -1.11
CA THR A 38 -38.23 -25.93 -1.41
C THR A 38 -36.92 -26.70 -1.29
N ALA A 39 -36.99 -27.97 -0.89
CA ALA A 39 -35.80 -28.82 -0.69
C ALA A 39 -34.97 -29.01 -1.98
N LYS A 40 -35.60 -29.02 -3.16
CA LYS A 40 -34.91 -29.11 -4.47
C LYS A 40 -34.70 -27.73 -5.11
N GLY A 41 -34.97 -26.67 -4.37
CA GLY A 41 -34.95 -25.29 -4.81
C GLY A 41 -33.59 -24.81 -5.28
N PRO A 42 -32.54 -24.89 -4.43
CA PRO A 42 -31.20 -24.43 -4.78
C PRO A 42 -30.71 -25.03 -6.11
N ASP A 43 -30.90 -26.33 -6.32
CA ASP A 43 -30.51 -27.00 -7.56
C ASP A 43 -31.27 -26.48 -8.79
N LYS A 44 -32.56 -26.18 -8.66
CA LYS A 44 -33.35 -25.57 -9.75
C LYS A 44 -32.88 -24.16 -10.05
N ILE A 45 -32.61 -23.36 -9.02
CA ILE A 45 -32.13 -21.98 -9.17
C ILE A 45 -30.73 -21.97 -9.80
N ARG A 46 -29.82 -22.84 -9.36
CA ARG A 46 -28.48 -23.02 -9.98
C ARG A 46 -28.58 -23.37 -11.46
N LYS A 47 -29.48 -24.29 -11.82
CA LYS A 47 -29.74 -24.63 -13.23
C LYS A 47 -30.26 -23.45 -14.03
N ALA A 48 -31.17 -22.65 -13.47
CA ALA A 48 -31.67 -21.44 -14.12
C ALA A 48 -30.57 -20.39 -14.32
N LEU A 49 -29.68 -20.19 -13.34
CA LEU A 49 -28.52 -19.31 -13.49
C LEU A 49 -27.59 -19.77 -14.62
N ALA A 50 -27.34 -21.07 -14.72
CA ALA A 50 -26.47 -21.66 -15.73
C ALA A 50 -27.08 -21.75 -17.13
N ASP A 51 -28.40 -21.57 -17.27
CA ASP A 51 -29.10 -21.71 -18.54
C ASP A 51 -28.84 -20.49 -19.45
N GLY A 52 -28.02 -20.68 -20.47
CA GLY A 52 -27.69 -19.64 -21.46
C GLY A 52 -28.86 -19.24 -22.36
N SER A 53 -29.95 -20.01 -22.38
CA SER A 53 -31.11 -19.81 -23.27
C SER A 53 -32.22 -18.94 -22.69
N ILE A 54 -32.27 -18.74 -21.36
CA ILE A 54 -33.30 -17.92 -20.72
C ILE A 54 -32.94 -16.43 -20.73
N ASP A 55 -33.89 -15.56 -20.37
CA ASP A 55 -33.65 -14.12 -20.24
C ASP A 55 -32.51 -13.84 -19.22
N PRO A 56 -31.51 -12.99 -19.53
CA PRO A 56 -30.47 -12.60 -18.58
C PRO A 56 -30.98 -12.08 -17.23
N ASP A 57 -32.14 -11.40 -17.19
CA ASP A 57 -32.74 -10.92 -15.96
C ASP A 57 -33.29 -12.05 -15.08
N LEU A 58 -33.73 -13.16 -15.69
CA LEU A 58 -34.10 -14.37 -14.94
C LEU A 58 -32.86 -15.05 -14.35
N SER A 59 -31.75 -15.12 -15.09
CA SER A 59 -30.48 -15.61 -14.55
C SER A 59 -29.99 -14.70 -13.40
N ALA A 60 -30.10 -13.38 -13.55
CA ALA A 60 -29.74 -12.45 -12.48
C ALA A 60 -30.63 -12.63 -11.24
N HIS A 61 -31.94 -12.81 -11.40
CA HIS A 61 -32.84 -13.12 -10.28
C HIS A 61 -32.50 -14.45 -9.61
N ALA A 62 -32.10 -15.46 -10.41
CA ALA A 62 -31.63 -16.74 -9.87
C ALA A 62 -30.35 -16.56 -9.03
N ALA A 63 -29.37 -15.78 -9.49
CA ALA A 63 -28.18 -15.45 -8.72
C ALA A 63 -28.51 -14.69 -7.42
N GLU A 64 -29.41 -13.70 -7.47
CA GLU A 64 -29.90 -12.98 -6.29
C GLU A 64 -30.48 -13.95 -5.25
N ASN A 65 -31.30 -14.91 -5.67
CA ASN A 65 -31.93 -15.88 -4.79
C ASN A 65 -30.91 -16.88 -4.20
N LEU A 66 -29.89 -17.30 -4.96
CA LEU A 66 -28.78 -18.11 -4.42
C LEU A 66 -27.99 -17.34 -3.35
N LEU A 67 -27.74 -16.05 -3.53
CA LEU A 67 -27.05 -15.23 -2.53
C LEU A 67 -27.87 -15.09 -1.24
N ARG A 68 -29.20 -14.97 -1.34
CA ARG A 68 -30.10 -15.00 -0.16
C ARG A 68 -30.05 -16.34 0.60
N LEU A 69 -29.63 -17.41 -0.07
CA LEU A 69 -29.42 -18.73 0.51
C LEU A 69 -27.97 -18.95 0.98
N ASN A 70 -27.11 -17.93 0.89
CA ASN A 70 -25.66 -17.99 1.17
C ASN A 70 -24.88 -18.95 0.24
N GLU A 71 -25.35 -19.15 -0.99
CA GLU A 71 -24.70 -19.98 -2.02
C GLU A 71 -23.78 -19.13 -2.92
N GLU A 72 -22.92 -18.31 -2.31
CA GLU A 72 -22.15 -17.25 -2.99
C GLU A 72 -21.09 -17.82 -3.94
N ASP A 73 -20.35 -18.83 -3.46
CA ASP A 73 -19.28 -19.49 -4.23
C ASP A 73 -19.83 -20.15 -5.50
N GLU A 74 -21.03 -20.75 -5.38
CA GLU A 74 -21.76 -21.37 -6.49
C GLU A 74 -22.17 -20.34 -7.54
N VAL A 75 -22.63 -19.15 -7.12
CA VAL A 75 -22.95 -18.06 -8.05
C VAL A 75 -21.71 -17.64 -8.82
N LEU A 76 -20.58 -17.41 -8.13
CA LEU A 76 -19.32 -17.03 -8.77
C LEU A 76 -18.81 -18.12 -9.72
N GLU A 77 -18.89 -19.39 -9.32
CA GLU A 77 -18.48 -20.52 -10.17
C GLU A 77 -19.30 -20.59 -11.45
N VAL A 78 -20.63 -20.50 -11.36
CA VAL A 78 -21.51 -20.56 -12.54
C VAL A 78 -21.26 -19.35 -13.44
N LEU A 79 -21.16 -18.15 -12.88
CA LEU A 79 -20.92 -16.94 -13.67
C LEU A 79 -19.59 -17.00 -14.41
N ARG A 80 -18.51 -17.50 -13.81
CA ARG A 80 -17.21 -17.69 -14.47
C ARG A 80 -17.26 -18.66 -15.66
N LYS A 81 -18.17 -19.63 -15.64
CA LYS A 81 -18.37 -20.60 -16.73
C LYS A 81 -19.24 -20.08 -17.87
N LEU A 82 -19.99 -18.99 -17.66
CA LEU A 82 -20.75 -18.35 -18.73
C LEU A 82 -19.80 -17.72 -19.75
N GLY A 83 -20.15 -17.82 -21.04
CA GLY A 83 -19.45 -17.09 -22.09
C GLY A 83 -19.51 -15.58 -21.86
N ASP A 84 -18.47 -14.86 -22.27
CA ASP A 84 -18.26 -13.43 -21.97
C ASP A 84 -19.48 -12.54 -22.25
N ASP A 85 -20.08 -12.65 -23.44
CA ASP A 85 -21.25 -11.86 -23.83
C ASP A 85 -22.48 -12.15 -22.95
N ARG A 86 -22.66 -13.42 -22.58
CA ARG A 86 -23.76 -13.83 -21.71
C ARG A 86 -23.51 -13.34 -20.29
N ARG A 87 -22.29 -13.51 -19.78
CA ARG A 87 -21.88 -13.06 -18.45
C ARG A 87 -22.09 -11.56 -18.30
N ALA A 88 -21.64 -10.76 -19.26
CA ALA A 88 -21.83 -9.31 -19.24
C ALA A 88 -23.31 -8.90 -19.13
N LYS A 89 -24.20 -9.53 -19.92
CA LYS A 89 -25.65 -9.25 -19.88
C LYS A 89 -26.29 -9.63 -18.54
N VAL A 90 -25.88 -10.75 -17.94
CA VAL A 90 -26.37 -11.18 -16.62
C VAL A 90 -25.87 -10.22 -15.54
N LEU A 91 -24.58 -9.86 -15.55
CA LEU A 91 -24.00 -8.94 -14.57
C LEU A 91 -24.65 -7.55 -14.61
N ALA A 92 -24.94 -7.03 -15.80
CA ALA A 92 -25.65 -5.76 -15.97
C ALA A 92 -27.06 -5.75 -15.35
N LYS A 93 -27.69 -6.92 -15.16
CA LYS A 93 -28.97 -7.06 -14.46
C LYS A 93 -28.79 -7.39 -12.99
N LEU A 94 -27.74 -8.13 -12.64
CA LEU A 94 -27.45 -8.57 -11.28
C LEU A 94 -26.94 -7.42 -10.40
N ALA A 95 -26.02 -6.58 -10.88
CA ALA A 95 -25.43 -5.49 -10.11
C ALA A 95 -26.48 -4.57 -9.42
N PRO A 96 -27.48 -3.99 -10.12
CA PRO A 96 -28.50 -3.16 -9.47
C PRO A 96 -29.41 -3.95 -8.51
N ARG A 97 -29.62 -5.26 -8.72
CA ARG A 97 -30.36 -6.13 -7.79
C ARG A 97 -29.59 -6.32 -6.50
N LEU A 98 -28.28 -6.60 -6.59
CA LEU A 98 -27.42 -6.71 -5.41
C LEU A 98 -27.27 -5.39 -4.68
N TRP A 99 -27.21 -4.26 -5.41
CA TRP A 99 -27.22 -2.96 -4.77
C TRP A 99 -28.48 -2.73 -3.94
N LYS A 100 -29.66 -3.09 -4.46
CA LYS A 100 -30.91 -3.01 -3.70
C LYS A 100 -30.87 -3.84 -2.41
N LEU A 101 -30.20 -5.00 -2.41
CA LEU A 101 -30.00 -5.81 -1.21
C LEU A 101 -28.95 -5.24 -0.26
N ALA A 102 -27.87 -4.69 -0.81
CA ALA A 102 -26.74 -4.14 -0.05
C ALA A 102 -27.04 -2.79 0.59
N ARG A 103 -27.98 -2.02 0.01
CA ARG A 103 -28.27 -0.64 0.40
C ARG A 103 -28.73 -0.52 1.85
N ILE A 104 -28.22 0.52 2.52
CA ILE A 104 -28.52 0.85 3.91
C ILE A 104 -29.20 2.22 3.92
N GLU A 105 -30.43 2.32 4.44
CA GLU A 105 -31.23 3.56 4.40
C GLU A 105 -30.89 4.56 5.51
N GLY A 106 -30.16 4.15 6.56
CA GLY A 106 -29.78 5.02 7.67
C GLY A 106 -28.26 5.22 7.81
N GLU A 107 -27.85 6.46 8.12
CA GLU A 107 -26.44 6.85 8.27
C GLU A 107 -25.71 6.02 9.34
N LEU A 108 -26.37 5.82 10.48
CA LEU A 108 -25.85 5.08 11.64
C LEU A 108 -26.42 3.65 11.75
N THR A 109 -27.19 3.20 10.77
CA THR A 109 -27.77 1.85 10.78
C THR A 109 -26.68 0.82 10.51
N GLU A 110 -26.57 -0.18 11.40
CA GLU A 110 -25.67 -1.31 11.17
C GLU A 110 -26.19 -2.19 10.02
N PRO A 111 -25.31 -2.62 9.11
CA PRO A 111 -25.72 -3.54 8.04
C PRO A 111 -26.06 -4.92 8.61
N ASN A 112 -27.14 -5.51 8.14
CA ASN A 112 -27.48 -6.90 8.42
C ASN A 112 -26.65 -7.87 7.54
N GLY A 113 -26.73 -9.17 7.84
CA GLY A 113 -25.95 -10.19 7.12
C GLY A 113 -26.18 -10.18 5.61
N LEU A 114 -27.43 -10.05 5.16
CA LEU A 114 -27.75 -10.01 3.72
C LEU A 114 -27.16 -8.78 3.02
N GLN A 115 -27.18 -7.62 3.68
CA GLN A 115 -26.56 -6.40 3.15
C GLN A 115 -25.04 -6.57 2.99
N ILE A 116 -24.39 -7.20 3.97
CA ILE A 116 -22.95 -7.49 3.94
C ILE A 116 -22.63 -8.49 2.81
N THR A 117 -23.35 -9.61 2.73
CA THR A 117 -23.18 -10.61 1.67
C THR A 117 -23.39 -10.02 0.29
N ALA A 118 -24.41 -9.18 0.09
CA ALA A 118 -24.65 -8.53 -1.19
C ALA A 118 -23.53 -7.53 -1.58
N LYS A 119 -22.98 -6.78 -0.61
CA LYS A 119 -21.80 -5.92 -0.82
C LYS A 119 -20.56 -6.75 -1.19
N ASP A 120 -20.29 -7.83 -0.46
CA ASP A 120 -19.15 -8.70 -0.77
C ASP A 120 -19.29 -9.33 -2.16
N ALA A 121 -20.49 -9.79 -2.51
CA ALA A 121 -20.78 -10.31 -3.84
C ALA A 121 -20.58 -9.24 -4.94
N LEU A 122 -20.99 -7.99 -4.72
CA LEU A 122 -20.68 -6.89 -5.66
C LEU A 122 -19.18 -6.76 -5.89
N PHE A 123 -18.37 -6.85 -4.84
CA PHE A 123 -16.91 -6.80 -4.97
C PHE A 123 -16.34 -8.02 -5.69
N ASP A 124 -16.80 -9.23 -5.38
CA ASP A 124 -16.34 -10.46 -6.03
C ASP A 124 -16.69 -10.52 -7.53
N LEU A 125 -17.79 -9.86 -7.93
CA LEU A 125 -18.23 -9.77 -9.32
C LEU A 125 -17.49 -8.69 -10.12
N ARG A 126 -16.75 -7.80 -9.44
CA ARG A 126 -16.05 -6.66 -10.05
C ARG A 126 -15.16 -7.08 -11.21
N ASP A 127 -14.31 -8.09 -11.00
CA ASP A 127 -13.36 -8.58 -12.00
C ASP A 127 -14.03 -9.37 -13.15
N LEU A 128 -15.28 -9.81 -12.96
CA LEU A 128 -16.06 -10.48 -14.01
C LEU A 128 -16.85 -9.49 -14.87
N ALA A 129 -17.13 -8.29 -14.34
CA ALA A 129 -17.81 -7.20 -15.03
C ALA A 129 -16.85 -6.49 -16.00
N LYS A 130 -17.41 -5.85 -17.02
CA LYS A 130 -16.66 -5.03 -17.98
C LYS A 130 -17.31 -3.65 -18.10
N ASP A 131 -16.52 -2.68 -18.53
CA ASP A 131 -16.94 -1.34 -18.94
C ASP A 131 -17.90 -0.66 -17.93
N ALA A 132 -19.12 -0.35 -18.37
CA ALA A 132 -20.11 0.39 -17.59
C ALA A 132 -20.59 -0.33 -16.34
N THR A 133 -20.77 -1.66 -16.38
CA THR A 133 -21.22 -2.43 -15.21
C THR A 133 -20.13 -2.47 -14.14
N HIS A 134 -18.86 -2.51 -14.55
CA HIS A 134 -17.75 -2.44 -13.61
C HIS A 134 -17.72 -1.08 -12.89
N ALA A 135 -17.83 0.03 -13.64
CA ALA A 135 -17.93 1.37 -13.05
C ALA A 135 -19.18 1.56 -12.15
N GLU A 136 -20.30 0.94 -12.52
CA GLU A 136 -21.54 0.96 -11.73
C GLU A 136 -21.36 0.22 -10.39
N ILE A 137 -20.72 -0.96 -10.40
CA ILE A 137 -20.35 -1.71 -9.20
C ILE A 137 -19.43 -0.86 -8.31
N ASP A 138 -18.41 -0.20 -8.88
CA ASP A 138 -17.51 0.68 -8.14
C ASP A 138 -18.27 1.82 -7.46
N GLY A 139 -19.23 2.43 -8.17
CA GLY A 139 -20.12 3.45 -7.62
C GLY A 139 -20.96 2.94 -6.44
N TYR A 140 -21.55 1.75 -6.55
CA TYR A 140 -22.32 1.12 -5.47
C TYR A 140 -21.46 0.80 -4.25
N LEU A 141 -20.25 0.30 -4.46
CA LEU A 141 -19.31 0.00 -3.38
C LEU A 141 -18.86 1.28 -2.67
N ILE A 142 -18.53 2.34 -3.42
CA ILE A 142 -18.23 3.66 -2.83
C ILE A 142 -19.42 4.14 -1.99
N GLU A 143 -20.63 4.14 -2.55
CA GLU A 143 -21.84 4.57 -1.82
C GLU A 143 -22.09 3.73 -0.58
N TRP A 144 -21.85 2.42 -0.63
CA TRP A 144 -22.02 1.53 0.53
C TRP A 144 -21.15 1.96 1.71
N PHE A 145 -19.88 2.28 1.47
CA PHE A 145 -18.95 2.69 2.52
C PHE A 145 -19.12 4.17 2.92
N THR A 146 -19.34 5.08 1.96
CA THR A 146 -19.34 6.54 2.21
C THR A 146 -20.74 7.12 2.43
N GLY A 147 -21.81 6.38 2.14
CA GLY A 147 -23.19 6.83 2.32
C GLY A 147 -23.69 6.83 3.77
N GLY A 148 -22.81 6.52 4.73
CA GLY A 148 -23.11 6.55 6.15
C GLY A 148 -21.84 6.58 7.00
N TYR A 149 -21.89 5.98 8.19
CA TYR A 149 -20.73 5.92 9.08
C TYR A 149 -19.67 4.94 8.56
N TYR A 150 -18.69 5.47 7.81
CA TYR A 150 -17.61 4.70 7.17
C TYR A 150 -16.92 3.76 8.17
N GLU A 151 -16.50 4.26 9.33
CA GLU A 151 -15.74 3.47 10.32
C GLU A 151 -16.50 2.23 10.78
N GLY A 152 -17.82 2.34 10.99
CA GLY A 152 -18.67 1.22 11.41
C GLY A 152 -18.92 0.18 10.31
N ARG A 153 -18.70 0.57 9.05
CA ARG A 153 -18.90 -0.24 7.85
C ARG A 153 -17.59 -0.84 7.31
N ALA A 154 -16.46 -0.16 7.50
CA ALA A 154 -15.16 -0.52 6.94
C ALA A 154 -14.71 -1.94 7.27
N GLY A 155 -14.99 -2.42 8.48
CA GLY A 155 -14.63 -3.77 8.92
C GLY A 155 -15.70 -4.85 8.72
N ARG A 156 -16.77 -4.60 7.95
CA ARG A 156 -17.90 -5.53 7.83
C ARG A 156 -17.81 -6.35 6.54
N GLY A 157 -17.78 -7.68 6.70
CA GLY A 157 -17.76 -8.64 5.59
C GLY A 157 -16.37 -9.23 5.33
N ARG A 158 -16.23 -9.89 4.18
CA ARG A 158 -14.97 -10.47 3.70
C ARG A 158 -14.00 -9.40 3.21
N TRP A 159 -14.52 -8.35 2.58
CA TRP A 159 -13.71 -7.29 1.97
C TRP A 159 -13.82 -6.00 2.77
N SER A 160 -12.70 -5.55 3.34
CA SER A 160 -12.65 -4.32 4.13
C SER A 160 -12.78 -3.06 3.26
N GLY A 161 -13.13 -1.94 3.88
CA GLY A 161 -13.21 -0.64 3.22
C GLY A 161 -11.89 -0.27 2.53
N ALA A 162 -10.76 -0.47 3.21
CA ALA A 162 -9.45 -0.21 2.62
C ALA A 162 -9.15 -1.09 1.39
N GLN A 163 -9.50 -2.39 1.44
CA GLN A 163 -9.33 -3.29 0.28
C GLN A 163 -10.17 -2.84 -0.91
N VAL A 164 -11.43 -2.49 -0.65
CA VAL A 164 -12.36 -2.03 -1.68
C VAL A 164 -11.91 -0.70 -2.28
N MET A 165 -11.58 0.30 -1.45
CA MET A 165 -11.09 1.60 -1.92
C MET A 165 -9.78 1.48 -2.68
N ARG A 166 -8.89 0.55 -2.29
CA ARG A 166 -7.65 0.31 -3.03
C ARG A 166 -7.90 -0.30 -4.41
N ALA A 167 -8.82 -1.25 -4.51
CA ALA A 167 -9.18 -1.87 -5.78
C ALA A 167 -9.86 -0.90 -6.75
N ILE A 168 -10.69 0.01 -6.23
CA ILE A 168 -11.35 1.07 -7.00
C ILE A 168 -10.34 2.16 -7.39
N GLY A 169 -9.43 2.51 -6.49
CA GLY A 169 -8.37 3.49 -6.71
C GLY A 169 -8.88 4.94 -6.67
N ALA A 170 -8.26 5.79 -7.50
CA ALA A 170 -8.40 7.24 -7.36
C ALA A 170 -9.84 7.74 -7.54
N ALA A 171 -10.67 7.02 -8.29
CA ALA A 171 -12.08 7.36 -8.50
C ALA A 171 -12.91 7.42 -7.19
N ALA A 172 -12.47 6.73 -6.13
CA ALA A 172 -13.11 6.81 -4.81
C ALA A 172 -12.72 8.06 -4.00
N GLY A 173 -11.66 8.77 -4.40
CA GLY A 173 -11.02 9.85 -3.62
C GLY A 173 -11.98 10.95 -3.21
N GLU A 174 -12.73 11.53 -4.14
CA GLU A 174 -13.66 12.64 -3.84
C GLU A 174 -14.75 12.26 -2.83
N LYS A 175 -15.32 11.05 -2.95
CA LYS A 175 -16.35 10.57 -2.02
C LYS A 175 -15.78 10.25 -0.64
N MET A 176 -14.56 9.72 -0.59
CA MET A 176 -13.84 9.51 0.67
C MET A 176 -13.52 10.83 1.38
N ILE A 177 -13.08 11.85 0.64
CA ILE A 177 -12.87 13.21 1.17
C ILE A 177 -14.18 13.79 1.70
N ALA A 178 -15.28 13.62 0.97
CA ALA A 178 -16.60 14.06 1.44
C ALA A 178 -17.02 13.36 2.74
N ALA A 179 -16.81 12.05 2.85
CA ALA A 179 -17.07 11.29 4.09
C ALA A 179 -16.20 11.80 5.26
N ALA A 180 -14.93 12.11 5.00
CA ALA A 180 -14.04 12.67 6.02
C ALA A 180 -14.45 14.10 6.44
N ASN A 181 -14.85 14.94 5.50
CA ASN A 181 -15.38 16.27 5.79
C ASN A 181 -16.63 16.21 6.69
N ALA A 182 -17.50 15.22 6.51
CA ALA A 182 -18.67 15.03 7.38
C ALA A 182 -18.25 14.76 8.83
N VAL A 183 -17.24 13.90 9.05
CA VAL A 183 -16.68 13.62 10.39
C VAL A 183 -15.95 14.84 10.97
N VAL A 184 -15.18 15.54 10.14
CA VAL A 184 -14.40 16.71 10.56
C VAL A 184 -15.32 17.86 10.97
N GLY A 185 -16.36 18.12 10.18
CA GLY A 185 -17.33 19.21 10.36
C GLY A 185 -18.45 18.92 11.36
N ALA A 186 -18.59 17.69 11.84
CA ALA A 186 -19.60 17.35 12.84
C ALA A 186 -19.46 18.21 14.11
N PRO A 187 -20.58 18.68 14.69
CA PRO A 187 -20.56 19.51 15.89
C PRO A 187 -19.95 18.77 17.06
N ALA A 188 -19.25 19.50 17.93
CA ALA A 188 -18.75 18.93 19.17
C ALA A 188 -19.92 18.50 20.06
N LYS A 189 -19.84 17.29 20.61
CA LYS A 189 -20.78 16.78 21.62
C LYS A 189 -20.08 16.82 22.97
N ASP A 190 -20.71 17.45 23.96
CA ASP A 190 -20.13 17.63 25.31
C ASP A 190 -18.74 18.28 25.28
N GLY A 191 -18.55 19.23 24.36
CA GLY A 191 -17.27 19.93 24.16
C GLY A 191 -16.18 19.12 23.46
N ARG A 192 -16.48 17.91 22.97
CA ARG A 192 -15.53 17.03 22.27
C ARG A 192 -15.93 16.83 20.81
N ARG A 193 -14.99 17.05 19.90
CA ARG A 193 -15.17 16.75 18.47
C ARG A 193 -15.16 15.22 18.24
N ILE A 194 -15.82 14.77 17.18
CA ILE A 194 -15.78 13.35 16.79
C ILE A 194 -14.35 12.97 16.42
N LYS A 195 -13.88 11.83 16.93
CA LYS A 195 -12.56 11.28 16.59
C LYS A 195 -12.56 10.84 15.12
N ILE A 196 -11.51 11.20 14.40
CA ILE A 196 -11.26 10.66 13.05
C ILE A 196 -10.68 9.25 13.23
N GLY A 197 -11.42 8.26 12.75
CA GLY A 197 -11.08 6.85 12.87
C GLY A 197 -9.94 6.43 11.96
N ASP A 198 -9.30 5.31 12.31
CA ASP A 198 -8.13 4.79 11.58
C ASP A 198 -8.52 4.20 10.23
N GLU A 199 -9.67 3.53 10.17
CA GLU A 199 -10.16 2.94 8.91
C GLU A 199 -10.48 4.02 7.88
N LEU A 200 -11.05 5.16 8.32
CA LEU A 200 -11.33 6.28 7.43
C LEU A 200 -10.04 6.91 6.86
N MET A 201 -9.01 7.12 7.70
CA MET A 201 -7.72 7.65 7.24
C MET A 201 -7.02 6.67 6.30
N LEU A 202 -7.04 5.37 6.62
CA LEU A 202 -6.50 4.34 5.76
C LEU A 202 -7.26 4.27 4.43
N GLY A 203 -8.59 4.29 4.48
CA GLY A 203 -9.47 4.32 3.31
C GLY A 203 -9.16 5.48 2.36
N LEU A 204 -8.96 6.69 2.90
CA LEU A 204 -8.51 7.86 2.14
C LEU A 204 -7.13 7.59 1.50
N ALA A 205 -6.16 7.15 2.29
CA ALA A 205 -4.78 6.95 1.86
C ALA A 205 -4.67 5.94 0.70
N VAL A 206 -5.37 4.81 0.81
CA VAL A 206 -5.27 3.70 -0.15
C VAL A 206 -5.98 3.97 -1.48
N THR A 207 -6.83 5.00 -1.57
CA THR A 207 -7.42 5.40 -2.88
C THR A 207 -6.34 5.75 -3.90
N GLY A 208 -5.16 6.22 -3.48
CA GLY A 208 -4.16 6.72 -4.42
C GLY A 208 -4.54 8.05 -5.07
N HIS A 209 -5.56 8.75 -4.55
CA HIS A 209 -5.96 10.06 -5.05
C HIS A 209 -5.08 11.16 -4.42
N PRO A 210 -4.40 12.03 -5.19
CA PRO A 210 -3.51 13.06 -4.64
C PRO A 210 -4.18 13.99 -3.62
N ASP A 211 -5.43 14.42 -3.87
CA ASP A 211 -6.15 15.26 -2.90
C ASP A 211 -6.56 14.50 -1.64
N ALA A 212 -6.74 13.17 -1.70
CA ALA A 212 -7.02 12.38 -0.51
C ALA A 212 -5.75 12.23 0.34
N VAL A 213 -4.59 12.03 -0.30
CA VAL A 213 -3.28 12.08 0.37
C VAL A 213 -3.06 13.42 1.05
N LYS A 214 -3.28 14.52 0.33
CA LYS A 214 -3.22 15.87 0.89
C LYS A 214 -4.14 15.99 2.09
N TYR A 215 -5.38 15.53 1.97
CA TYR A 215 -6.36 15.61 3.05
C TYR A 215 -5.95 14.82 4.30
N VAL A 216 -5.32 13.64 4.14
CA VAL A 216 -4.77 12.88 5.28
C VAL A 216 -3.63 13.65 5.96
N LEU A 217 -2.78 14.35 5.21
CA LEU A 217 -1.74 15.23 5.78
C LEU A 217 -2.33 16.48 6.44
N ASP A 218 -3.41 17.06 5.89
CA ASP A 218 -4.14 18.15 6.52
C ASP A 218 -4.74 17.68 7.87
N ILE A 219 -5.27 16.45 7.93
CA ILE A 219 -5.73 15.82 9.18
C ILE A 219 -4.58 15.72 10.19
N ALA A 220 -3.38 15.36 9.74
CA ALA A 220 -2.21 15.27 10.63
C ALA A 220 -1.87 16.63 11.28
N GLY A 221 -2.16 17.75 10.61
CA GLY A 221 -1.99 19.10 11.14
C GLY A 221 -3.11 19.59 12.07
N MET A 222 -4.18 18.83 12.28
CA MET A 222 -5.33 19.26 13.10
C MET A 222 -5.06 19.14 14.61
N THR A 223 -4.60 20.22 15.23
CA THR A 223 -4.29 20.26 16.68
C THR A 223 -5.49 20.56 17.57
N ASP A 224 -6.59 21.10 17.01
CA ASP A 224 -7.76 21.57 17.76
C ASP A 224 -8.77 20.46 18.14
N ARG A 225 -8.47 19.19 17.82
CA ARG A 225 -9.39 18.07 18.05
C ARG A 225 -9.21 17.36 19.40
N GLY A 226 -8.18 17.72 20.16
CA GLY A 226 -7.89 17.08 21.46
C GLY A 226 -7.39 15.64 21.39
N ASP A 227 -7.08 15.14 20.20
CA ASP A 227 -6.47 13.83 19.96
C ASP A 227 -4.99 14.00 19.61
N LYS A 228 -4.12 13.86 20.61
CA LYS A 228 -2.66 14.00 20.46
C LYS A 228 -2.03 12.91 19.57
N SER A 229 -2.72 11.79 19.35
CA SER A 229 -2.23 10.70 18.50
C SER A 229 -2.55 10.90 17.02
N LEU A 230 -3.41 11.87 16.69
CA LEU A 230 -3.93 12.07 15.34
C LEU A 230 -2.82 12.29 14.28
N PRO A 231 -1.77 13.11 14.54
CA PRO A 231 -0.70 13.31 13.56
C PRO A 231 -0.01 12.00 13.17
N GLU A 232 0.41 11.22 14.17
CA GLU A 232 1.10 9.94 13.95
C GLU A 232 0.20 8.92 13.26
N ARG A 233 -1.08 8.81 13.66
CA ARG A 233 -2.03 7.88 13.03
C ARG A 233 -2.30 8.23 11.56
N ALA A 234 -2.40 9.52 11.23
CA ALA A 234 -2.60 9.99 9.86
C ALA A 234 -1.40 9.69 8.95
N VAL A 235 -0.18 10.00 9.42
CA VAL A 235 1.05 9.65 8.68
C VAL A 235 1.22 8.13 8.56
N SER A 236 0.91 7.37 9.63
CA SER A 236 0.94 5.91 9.59
C SER A 236 -0.08 5.34 8.59
N ALA A 237 -1.25 5.96 8.39
CA ALA A 237 -2.21 5.51 7.38
C ALA A 237 -1.64 5.61 5.95
N LEU A 238 -0.89 6.69 5.66
CA LEU A 238 -0.14 6.81 4.42
C LEU A 238 0.98 5.77 4.34
N TYR A 239 1.75 5.57 5.42
CA TYR A 239 2.81 4.55 5.44
C TYR A 239 2.27 3.15 5.09
N LEU A 240 1.14 2.77 5.67
CA LEU A 240 0.46 1.50 5.36
C LEU A 240 -0.02 1.44 3.90
N ALA A 241 -0.42 2.56 3.30
CA ALA A 241 -0.86 2.59 1.90
C ALA A 241 0.32 2.47 0.90
N TYR A 242 1.43 3.17 1.15
CA TYR A 242 2.50 3.38 0.16
C TYR A 242 3.82 2.66 0.44
N VAL A 243 4.02 2.13 1.64
CA VAL A 243 5.28 1.49 2.03
C VAL A 243 5.06 0.06 2.47
N GLU A 244 4.21 -0.16 3.47
CA GLU A 244 4.06 -1.47 4.10
C GLU A 244 2.58 -1.78 4.43
N PRO A 245 1.79 -2.20 3.42
CA PRO A 245 0.43 -2.66 3.65
C PRO A 245 0.38 -3.80 4.69
N PRO A 246 -0.59 -3.82 5.61
CA PRO A 246 -0.75 -4.93 6.53
C PRO A 246 -0.90 -6.24 5.75
N SER A 247 -0.14 -7.26 6.13
CA SER A 247 -0.02 -8.61 5.52
C SER A 247 -0.95 -8.88 4.32
N GLN A 248 -0.53 -8.44 3.13
CA GLN A 248 -1.18 -8.70 1.84
C GLN A 248 -2.67 -8.30 1.75
N LEU A 249 -3.17 -7.40 2.60
CA LEU A 249 -4.56 -6.92 2.49
C LEU A 249 -4.83 -6.33 1.11
N PHE A 250 -3.89 -5.53 0.61
CA PHE A 250 -3.96 -4.88 -0.69
C PHE A 250 -2.55 -4.54 -1.23
N PRO A 251 -2.38 -4.36 -2.55
CA PRO A 251 -1.08 -3.98 -3.12
C PRO A 251 -0.71 -2.54 -2.75
N VAL A 252 0.60 -2.28 -2.64
CA VAL A 252 1.18 -0.95 -2.40
C VAL A 252 0.61 0.09 -3.38
N ALA A 253 0.33 1.28 -2.88
CA ALA A 253 -0.13 2.43 -3.65
C ALA A 253 0.95 3.01 -4.58
N ASP A 254 0.52 3.58 -5.70
CA ASP A 254 1.43 4.23 -6.65
C ASP A 254 1.94 5.54 -6.03
N GLY A 255 3.26 5.63 -5.84
CA GLY A 255 3.93 6.79 -5.26
C GLY A 255 3.67 8.12 -5.97
N ALA A 256 3.20 8.12 -7.22
CA ALA A 256 2.87 9.35 -7.95
C ALA A 256 1.88 10.25 -7.20
N ALA A 257 0.98 9.69 -6.38
CA ALA A 257 0.03 10.45 -5.58
C ALA A 257 0.67 11.22 -4.41
N LEU A 258 1.86 10.82 -3.97
CA LEU A 258 2.64 11.50 -2.92
C LEU A 258 3.41 12.71 -3.46
N VAL A 259 3.73 12.74 -4.75
CA VAL A 259 4.60 13.77 -5.36
C VAL A 259 4.18 15.20 -5.02
N PRO A 260 2.88 15.60 -5.08
CA PRO A 260 2.47 16.96 -4.74
C PRO A 260 2.64 17.32 -3.26
N GLN A 261 2.90 16.34 -2.40
CA GLN A 261 2.96 16.48 -0.94
C GLN A 261 4.35 16.23 -0.35
N VAL A 262 5.38 16.03 -1.18
CA VAL A 262 6.72 15.70 -0.70
C VAL A 262 7.29 16.82 0.19
N ASP A 263 7.04 18.09 -0.12
CA ASP A 263 7.44 19.22 0.74
C ASP A 263 6.80 19.17 2.15
N VAL A 264 5.56 18.66 2.24
CA VAL A 264 4.89 18.49 3.54
C VAL A 264 5.56 17.37 4.32
N LEU A 265 5.85 16.25 3.66
CA LEU A 265 6.54 15.11 4.27
C LEU A 265 7.96 15.47 4.70
N GLU A 266 8.67 16.28 3.91
CA GLU A 266 9.99 16.81 4.27
C GLU A 266 9.93 17.66 5.54
N ARG A 267 8.95 18.55 5.66
CA ARG A 267 8.75 19.34 6.88
C ARG A 267 8.49 18.45 8.10
N ILE A 268 7.67 17.41 7.95
CA ILE A 268 7.44 16.44 9.03
C ILE A 268 8.74 15.70 9.39
N ALA A 269 9.52 15.27 8.39
CA ALA A 269 10.77 14.58 8.60
C ALA A 269 11.84 15.45 9.31
N LYS A 270 11.78 16.77 9.15
CA LYS A 270 12.70 17.73 9.78
C LYS A 270 12.22 18.27 11.12
N ASP A 271 11.00 17.95 11.54
CA ASP A 271 10.40 18.49 12.76
C ASP A 271 10.93 17.76 14.00
N HIS A 272 11.64 18.48 14.87
CA HIS A 272 12.20 17.93 16.11
C HIS A 272 11.13 17.62 17.17
N ASP A 273 9.93 18.19 17.06
CA ASP A 273 8.82 17.90 17.97
C ASP A 273 8.04 16.64 17.53
N SER A 274 8.30 16.13 16.32
CA SER A 274 7.67 14.93 15.79
C SER A 274 8.22 13.65 16.44
N SER A 275 7.36 12.64 16.60
CA SER A 275 7.81 11.36 17.16
C SER A 275 8.80 10.68 16.20
N PRO A 276 9.78 9.89 16.69
CA PRO A 276 10.72 9.17 15.83
C PRO A 276 10.03 8.28 14.80
N ARG A 277 8.87 7.70 15.14
CA ARG A 277 8.06 6.92 14.20
C ARG A 277 7.52 7.80 13.07
N MET A 278 6.92 8.93 13.40
CA MET A 278 6.35 9.84 12.39
C MET A 278 7.42 10.39 11.44
N VAL A 279 8.61 10.71 11.96
CA VAL A 279 9.78 11.10 11.16
C VAL A 279 10.20 9.98 10.20
N ASN A 280 10.35 8.75 10.70
CA ASN A 280 10.74 7.60 9.88
C ASN A 280 9.70 7.27 8.80
N ASP A 281 8.40 7.32 9.14
CA ASP A 281 7.30 7.10 8.21
C ASP A 281 7.31 8.17 7.11
N ALA A 282 7.53 9.45 7.46
CA ALA A 282 7.65 10.54 6.49
C ALA A 282 8.84 10.35 5.54
N VAL A 283 10.02 9.96 6.04
CA VAL A 283 11.19 9.64 5.20
C VAL A 283 10.89 8.49 4.25
N ALA A 284 10.23 7.43 4.74
CA ALA A 284 9.85 6.29 3.93
C ALA A 284 8.84 6.68 2.83
N LEU A 285 7.89 7.58 3.15
CA LEU A 285 6.92 8.11 2.20
C LEU A 285 7.57 9.00 1.13
N ILE A 286 8.52 9.86 1.50
CA ILE A 286 9.30 10.64 0.52
C ILE A 286 9.99 9.69 -0.47
N ARG A 287 10.60 8.60 0.03
CA ARG A 287 11.22 7.59 -0.83
C ARG A 287 10.19 6.87 -1.71
N ALA A 288 9.01 6.56 -1.18
CA ALA A 288 7.93 5.92 -1.93
C ALA A 288 7.40 6.78 -3.09
N ALA A 289 7.50 8.12 -3.00
CA ALA A 289 7.18 9.02 -4.11
C ALA A 289 8.06 8.79 -5.36
N GLY A 290 9.26 8.21 -5.16
CA GLY A 290 10.15 7.81 -6.25
C GLY A 290 10.93 8.95 -6.91
N PRO A 291 11.94 8.62 -7.75
CA PRO A 291 12.74 9.61 -8.44
C PRO A 291 11.96 10.29 -9.60
N PRO A 292 12.24 11.58 -9.90
CA PRO A 292 13.23 12.42 -9.23
C PRO A 292 12.71 13.10 -7.94
N ALA A 293 11.40 13.04 -7.67
CA ALA A 293 10.72 13.82 -6.63
C ALA A 293 11.25 13.57 -5.21
N CYS A 294 11.72 12.35 -4.93
CA CYS A 294 12.27 12.00 -3.62
C CYS A 294 13.69 12.51 -3.35
N ILE A 295 14.47 12.86 -4.39
CA ILE A 295 15.93 12.99 -4.24
C ILE A 295 16.27 14.25 -3.46
N GLU A 296 15.82 15.42 -3.93
CA GLU A 296 16.13 16.69 -3.27
C GLU A 296 15.67 16.70 -1.80
N PRO A 297 14.43 16.31 -1.46
CA PRO A 297 13.96 16.33 -0.08
C PRO A 297 14.76 15.41 0.85
N LEU A 298 15.17 14.22 0.37
CA LEU A 298 16.02 13.30 1.14
C LEU A 298 17.46 13.83 1.28
N VAL A 299 18.00 14.47 0.24
CA VAL A 299 19.31 15.14 0.30
C VAL A 299 19.27 16.31 1.29
N ALA A 300 18.16 17.03 1.36
CA ALA A 300 17.99 18.14 2.29
C ALA A 300 17.98 17.71 3.77
N LEU A 301 17.77 16.42 4.07
CA LEU A 301 17.92 15.85 5.42
C LEU A 301 19.40 15.66 5.81
N VAL A 302 20.31 15.49 4.85
CA VAL A 302 21.75 15.27 5.11
C VAL A 302 22.38 16.49 5.78
N ALA A 303 21.99 17.69 5.35
CA ALA A 303 22.51 18.95 5.88
C ALA A 303 21.67 19.51 7.03
N GLN A 304 20.56 18.85 7.41
CA GLN A 304 19.68 19.32 8.47
C GLN A 304 20.36 19.17 9.83
N PRO A 305 20.52 20.25 10.61
CA PRO A 305 20.97 20.14 12.00
C PRO A 305 20.00 19.25 12.79
N HIS A 306 20.52 18.30 13.56
CA HIS A 306 19.72 17.36 14.34
C HIS A 306 20.50 16.90 15.58
N ASP A 307 19.77 16.64 16.68
CA ASP A 307 20.37 16.23 17.96
C ASP A 307 20.99 14.82 17.89
N ASP A 308 20.39 13.94 17.08
CA ASP A 308 20.96 12.65 16.71
C ASP A 308 21.91 12.81 15.50
N PRO A 309 23.24 12.62 15.68
CA PRO A 309 24.20 12.67 14.57
C PRO A 309 23.96 11.58 13.52
N MET A 310 23.20 10.52 13.83
CA MET A 310 22.86 9.49 12.84
C MET A 310 21.84 9.94 11.81
N PHE A 311 21.13 11.05 12.06
CA PHE A 311 20.06 11.53 11.18
C PHE A 311 20.55 11.89 9.76
N MET A 312 21.75 12.47 9.63
CA MET A 312 22.35 12.73 8.32
C MET A 312 22.54 11.44 7.50
N TRP A 313 22.88 10.33 8.15
CA TRP A 313 23.02 9.04 7.49
C TRP A 313 21.67 8.45 7.08
N VAL A 314 20.60 8.74 7.81
CA VAL A 314 19.23 8.40 7.38
C VAL A 314 18.88 9.11 6.08
N GLY A 315 19.14 10.41 5.98
CA GLY A 315 18.95 11.19 4.76
C GLY A 315 19.77 10.65 3.59
N ALA A 316 21.07 10.44 3.81
CA ALA A 316 22.00 9.98 2.79
C ALA A 316 21.63 8.59 2.25
N ASN A 317 21.37 7.62 3.14
CA ASN A 317 20.98 6.27 2.77
C ASN A 317 19.68 6.24 1.96
N ASN A 318 18.67 6.99 2.38
CA ASN A 318 17.39 7.02 1.68
C ASN A 318 17.49 7.73 0.32
N ALA A 319 18.26 8.82 0.22
CA ALA A 319 18.53 9.50 -1.05
C ALA A 319 19.27 8.61 -2.05
N LEU A 320 20.26 7.83 -1.59
CA LEU A 320 20.97 6.83 -2.41
C LEU A 320 20.05 5.71 -2.86
N ARG A 321 19.18 5.20 -1.98
CA ARG A 321 18.20 4.17 -2.34
C ARG A 321 17.16 4.66 -3.33
N CYS A 322 16.79 5.95 -3.27
CA CYS A 322 15.80 6.49 -4.17
C CYS A 322 16.37 6.87 -5.55
N GLY A 323 17.49 7.60 -5.58
CA GLY A 323 18.11 8.07 -6.82
C GLY A 323 19.10 7.10 -7.46
N GLY A 324 19.49 6.03 -6.75
CA GLY A 324 20.53 5.10 -7.21
C GLY A 324 21.85 5.81 -7.50
N PRO A 325 22.58 5.44 -8.57
CA PRO A 325 23.79 6.14 -8.94
C PRO A 325 23.59 7.63 -9.20
N GLY A 326 22.42 8.03 -9.71
CA GLY A 326 22.14 9.43 -10.06
C GLY A 326 22.13 10.40 -8.88
N SER A 327 21.97 9.91 -7.64
CA SER A 327 22.02 10.75 -6.43
C SER A 327 23.38 10.79 -5.75
N ILE A 328 24.39 10.01 -6.21
CA ILE A 328 25.71 9.92 -5.56
C ILE A 328 26.34 11.30 -5.35
N VAL A 329 26.35 12.14 -6.39
CA VAL A 329 26.95 13.47 -6.33
C VAL A 329 26.20 14.35 -5.34
N ALA A 330 24.88 14.45 -5.47
CA ALA A 330 24.06 15.29 -4.60
C ALA A 330 24.19 14.89 -3.12
N VAL A 331 24.20 13.59 -2.81
CA VAL A 331 24.36 13.09 -1.44
C VAL A 331 25.73 13.42 -0.88
N ALA A 332 26.80 13.13 -1.63
CA ALA A 332 28.17 13.37 -1.16
C ALA A 332 28.47 14.86 -0.98
N GLU A 333 27.92 15.73 -1.83
CA GLU A 333 28.08 17.18 -1.72
C GLU A 333 27.26 17.80 -0.58
N ALA A 334 26.16 17.16 -0.17
CA ALA A 334 25.37 17.61 0.97
C ALA A 334 26.00 17.29 2.33
N LEU A 335 27.01 16.41 2.39
CA LEU A 335 27.73 16.13 3.62
C LEU A 335 28.49 17.38 4.13
N PRO A 336 28.39 17.73 5.43
CA PRO A 336 28.97 18.95 5.96
C PRO A 336 30.50 18.94 5.92
N ALA A 337 31.11 19.91 5.24
CA ALA A 337 32.57 20.00 5.13
C ALA A 337 33.28 20.48 6.42
N SER A 338 32.55 20.93 7.43
CA SER A 338 33.10 21.40 8.71
C SER A 338 33.13 20.33 9.81
N GLY A 339 32.66 19.12 9.53
CA GLY A 339 32.50 18.05 10.51
C GLY A 339 33.71 17.13 10.67
N GLN A 340 33.66 16.34 11.74
CA GLN A 340 34.47 15.14 11.92
C GLN A 340 33.68 13.95 11.39
N PHE A 341 34.31 13.06 10.62
CA PHE A 341 33.67 11.84 10.13
C PHE A 341 34.50 10.63 10.52
N TRP A 342 33.86 9.67 11.18
CA TRP A 342 34.49 8.39 11.43
C TRP A 342 34.49 7.59 10.14
N HIS A 343 35.64 7.05 9.76
CA HIS A 343 35.77 6.29 8.52
C HIS A 343 34.76 5.13 8.47
N GLU A 344 34.54 4.44 9.59
CA GLU A 344 33.57 3.34 9.67
C GLU A 344 32.12 3.79 9.45
N GLU A 345 31.74 4.98 9.92
CA GLU A 345 30.39 5.53 9.73
C GLU A 345 30.18 6.00 8.28
N LEU A 346 31.17 6.72 7.73
CA LEU A 346 31.15 7.13 6.32
C LEU A 346 31.14 5.90 5.39
N GLU A 347 31.89 4.87 5.76
CA GLU A 347 31.92 3.58 5.09
C GLU A 347 30.55 2.89 5.15
N GLY A 348 29.96 2.76 6.34
CA GLY A 348 28.68 2.07 6.52
C GLY A 348 27.48 2.83 5.93
N GLY A 349 27.47 4.15 6.05
CA GLY A 349 26.33 5.01 5.72
C GLY A 349 26.32 5.57 4.30
N VAL A 350 27.45 5.60 3.58
CA VAL A 350 27.51 6.17 2.23
C VAL A 350 28.33 5.29 1.29
N VAL A 351 29.62 5.11 1.57
CA VAL A 351 30.55 4.45 0.63
C VAL A 351 30.11 3.00 0.35
N GLY A 352 29.78 2.25 1.39
CA GLY A 352 29.36 0.85 1.31
C GLY A 352 28.04 0.69 0.55
N GLU A 353 27.06 1.56 0.77
CA GLU A 353 25.81 1.53 0.01
C GLU A 353 26.03 1.84 -1.48
N ILE A 354 26.85 2.86 -1.80
CA ILE A 354 27.22 3.20 -3.18
C ILE A 354 27.95 2.01 -3.85
N ALA A 355 28.93 1.43 -3.16
CA ALA A 355 29.72 0.32 -3.66
C ALA A 355 28.88 -0.96 -3.88
N ARG A 356 27.76 -1.14 -3.19
CA ARG A 356 26.84 -2.29 -3.38
C ARG A 356 25.88 -2.13 -4.56
N MET A 357 25.71 -0.93 -5.12
CA MET A 357 24.82 -0.71 -6.26
C MET A 357 25.20 -1.57 -7.47
N SER A 358 24.20 -2.04 -8.24
CA SER A 358 24.41 -2.98 -9.35
C SER A 358 24.99 -2.34 -10.62
N ALA A 359 24.68 -1.07 -10.89
CA ALA A 359 25.14 -0.36 -12.09
C ALA A 359 26.58 0.18 -11.94
N LYS A 360 27.56 -0.72 -11.84
CA LYS A 360 28.97 -0.39 -11.53
C LYS A 360 29.57 0.71 -12.41
N ASP A 361 29.36 0.67 -13.72
CA ASP A 361 29.92 1.69 -14.63
C ASP A 361 29.37 3.09 -14.34
N LYS A 362 28.07 3.19 -14.01
CA LYS A 362 27.45 4.46 -13.60
C LYS A 362 27.97 4.90 -12.24
N VAL A 363 28.12 3.98 -11.28
CA VAL A 363 28.69 4.29 -9.96
C VAL A 363 30.10 4.84 -10.11
N GLN A 364 30.97 4.20 -10.89
CA GLN A 364 32.31 4.68 -11.18
C GLN A 364 32.28 6.06 -11.84
N ALA A 365 31.42 6.27 -12.83
CA ALA A 365 31.29 7.55 -13.53
C ALA A 365 30.91 8.69 -12.57
N GLU A 366 29.94 8.47 -11.67
CA GLU A 366 29.55 9.47 -10.67
C GLU A 366 30.61 9.67 -9.59
N ALA A 367 31.26 8.60 -9.12
CA ALA A 367 32.36 8.68 -8.15
C ALA A 367 33.58 9.44 -8.71
N ARG A 368 33.86 9.34 -10.02
CA ARG A 368 34.89 10.15 -10.68
C ARG A 368 34.59 11.64 -10.60
N LYS A 369 33.32 12.06 -10.75
CA LYS A 369 32.92 13.46 -10.64
C LYS A 369 33.18 14.02 -9.24
N LEU A 370 33.05 13.18 -8.21
CA LEU A 370 33.30 13.59 -6.82
C LEU A 370 34.74 14.03 -6.59
N LEU A 371 35.72 13.51 -7.34
CA LEU A 371 37.13 13.87 -7.19
C LEU A 371 37.40 15.36 -7.50
N ASP A 372 36.54 15.98 -8.31
CA ASP A 372 36.63 17.40 -8.68
C ASP A 372 35.78 18.32 -7.78
N SER A 373 35.04 17.75 -6.80
CA SER A 373 34.16 18.55 -5.92
C SER A 373 34.97 19.48 -5.03
N ARG A 374 34.37 20.61 -4.63
CA ARG A 374 34.95 21.53 -3.64
C ARG A 374 34.92 20.96 -2.23
N SER A 375 33.94 20.11 -1.92
CA SER A 375 33.84 19.44 -0.62
C SER A 375 34.91 18.37 -0.49
N TRP A 376 35.77 18.47 0.53
CA TRP A 376 36.78 17.46 0.80
C TRP A 376 36.16 16.12 1.21
N VAL A 377 34.97 16.15 1.83
CA VAL A 377 34.21 14.94 2.20
C VAL A 377 33.69 14.27 0.94
N ALA A 378 33.16 15.02 -0.02
CA ALA A 378 32.72 14.48 -1.30
C ALA A 378 33.89 13.81 -2.05
N ARG A 379 35.05 14.49 -2.10
CA ARG A 379 36.27 13.89 -2.68
C ARG A 379 36.70 12.62 -1.94
N TRP A 380 36.61 12.59 -0.60
CA TRP A 380 36.90 11.39 0.20
C TRP A 380 35.96 10.23 -0.15
N VAL A 381 34.65 10.48 -0.23
CA VAL A 381 33.67 9.48 -0.68
C VAL A 381 34.04 8.96 -2.08
N GLY A 382 34.39 9.83 -3.01
CA GLY A 382 34.84 9.45 -4.36
C GLY A 382 36.06 8.54 -4.34
N VAL A 383 37.06 8.85 -3.51
CA VAL A 383 38.27 8.02 -3.33
C VAL A 383 37.93 6.63 -2.80
N GLU A 384 37.15 6.52 -1.73
CA GLU A 384 36.84 5.22 -1.12
C GLU A 384 35.92 4.37 -2.02
N VAL A 385 34.94 4.99 -2.70
CA VAL A 385 34.08 4.28 -3.66
C VAL A 385 34.90 3.72 -4.81
N LEU A 386 35.76 4.53 -5.44
CA LEU A 386 36.64 4.06 -6.51
C LEU A 386 37.65 3.01 -6.01
N GLY A 387 38.06 3.05 -4.75
CA GLY A 387 38.87 1.98 -4.17
C GLY A 387 38.18 0.62 -4.13
N LYS A 388 36.84 0.59 -4.07
CA LYS A 388 36.04 -0.64 -3.99
C LYS A 388 35.54 -1.13 -5.34
N VAL A 389 35.13 -0.20 -6.21
CA VAL A 389 34.50 -0.56 -7.48
C VAL A 389 35.25 -0.04 -8.70
N GLY A 390 36.29 0.76 -8.51
CA GLY A 390 37.09 1.32 -9.60
C GLY A 390 37.99 0.29 -10.27
N THR A 391 38.65 0.74 -11.33
CA THR A 391 39.53 -0.05 -12.19
C THR A 391 40.95 0.50 -12.18
N LYS A 392 41.88 -0.16 -12.88
CA LYS A 392 43.24 0.35 -13.08
C LYS A 392 43.26 1.75 -13.71
N GLU A 393 42.27 2.08 -14.55
CA GLU A 393 42.15 3.39 -15.20
C GLU A 393 41.87 4.52 -14.21
N ASP A 394 41.30 4.21 -13.05
CA ASP A 394 40.99 5.17 -12.00
C ASP A 394 42.20 5.56 -11.15
N ALA A 395 43.27 4.73 -11.18
CA ALA A 395 44.45 4.93 -10.34
C ALA A 395 45.17 6.26 -10.63
N ASP A 396 45.25 6.67 -11.89
CA ASP A 396 45.94 7.92 -12.24
C ASP A 396 45.14 9.16 -11.85
N ARG A 397 43.80 9.09 -11.90
CA ARG A 397 42.91 10.13 -11.41
C ARG A 397 43.05 10.31 -9.90
N LEU A 398 43.08 9.21 -9.16
CA LEU A 398 43.29 9.23 -7.71
C LEU A 398 44.69 9.72 -7.34
N ALA A 399 45.73 9.30 -8.07
CA ALA A 399 47.09 9.77 -7.85
C ALA A 399 47.24 11.29 -8.07
N ALA A 400 46.44 11.89 -8.95
CA ALA A 400 46.42 13.34 -9.16
C ALA A 400 46.00 14.13 -7.91
N LEU A 401 45.26 13.51 -6.99
CA LEU A 401 44.91 14.09 -5.69
C LEU A 401 46.05 14.07 -4.67
N GLY A 402 47.24 13.52 -4.98
CA GLY A 402 48.34 13.38 -4.03
C GLY A 402 48.84 14.69 -3.39
N LYS A 403 48.48 15.85 -3.95
CA LYS A 403 48.77 17.18 -3.39
C LYS A 403 47.67 17.72 -2.47
N ASP A 404 46.49 17.10 -2.42
CA ASP A 404 45.40 17.52 -1.55
C ASP A 404 45.79 17.36 -0.07
N LYS A 405 45.76 18.48 0.65
CA LYS A 405 46.18 18.59 2.06
C LYS A 405 45.00 18.61 3.03
N ALA A 406 43.76 18.45 2.55
CA ALA A 406 42.59 18.32 3.42
C ALA A 406 42.81 17.14 4.38
N ARG A 407 42.69 17.40 5.70
CA ARG A 407 42.79 16.36 6.72
C ARG A 407 41.46 15.61 6.82
N LEU A 408 41.52 14.29 6.87
CA LEU A 408 40.35 13.44 7.07
C LEU A 408 40.05 13.35 8.57
N VAL A 409 39.54 14.44 9.14
CA VAL A 409 39.36 14.57 10.60
C VAL A 409 38.44 13.46 11.12
N GLY A 410 38.93 12.68 12.08
CA GLY A 410 38.20 11.55 12.66
C GLY A 410 38.33 10.24 11.92
N TYR A 411 39.22 10.13 10.93
CA TYR A 411 39.43 8.91 10.13
C TYR A 411 39.56 7.65 10.99
N TRP A 412 40.21 7.76 12.15
CA TRP A 412 40.45 6.63 13.05
C TRP A 412 39.38 6.44 14.15
N GLY A 413 38.26 7.15 14.10
CA GLY A 413 37.23 7.14 15.15
C GLY A 413 37.60 7.97 16.39
N ASP A 414 36.88 7.76 17.49
CA ASP A 414 37.21 8.40 18.77
C ASP A 414 38.51 7.81 19.36
N GLN A 415 39.50 8.68 19.54
CA GLN A 415 40.78 8.36 20.16
C GLN A 415 40.96 9.05 21.54
N SER A 416 39.90 9.64 22.09
CA SER A 416 39.96 10.39 23.35
C SER A 416 40.45 9.55 24.53
N GLY A 417 40.09 8.26 24.54
CA GLY A 417 40.52 7.28 25.55
C GLY A 417 41.92 6.70 25.35
N LEU A 418 42.61 7.00 24.24
CA LEU A 418 43.96 6.50 23.98
C LEU A 418 45.03 7.43 24.56
N ASP A 419 46.12 6.84 25.05
CA ASP A 419 47.35 7.57 25.38
C ASP A 419 47.85 8.35 24.16
N LYS A 420 48.38 9.57 24.37
CA LYS A 420 48.82 10.46 23.27
C LYS A 420 49.80 9.81 22.28
N LYS A 421 50.64 8.89 22.76
CA LYS A 421 51.63 8.15 21.95
C LYS A 421 50.99 7.10 21.02
N ASP A 422 49.80 6.61 21.40
CA ASP A 422 49.08 5.56 20.67
C ASP A 422 48.01 6.15 19.73
N ARG A 423 47.76 7.47 19.84
CA ARG A 423 46.91 8.22 18.92
C ARG A 423 47.54 8.30 17.54
N LYS A 424 46.78 7.88 16.53
CA LYS A 424 47.19 7.97 15.12
C LYS A 424 46.82 9.33 14.56
N ALA A 425 47.74 9.96 13.83
CA ALA A 425 47.42 11.18 13.10
C ALA A 425 46.44 10.87 11.96
N ASP A 426 45.42 11.71 11.80
CA ASP A 426 44.50 11.61 10.67
C ASP A 426 45.27 11.82 9.35
N PRO A 427 45.09 10.94 8.35
CA PRO A 427 45.72 11.11 7.05
C PRO A 427 45.14 12.32 6.32
N THR A 428 45.91 12.81 5.36
CA THR A 428 45.39 13.74 4.34
C THR A 428 44.66 12.98 3.24
N LEU A 429 43.71 13.64 2.58
CA LEU A 429 43.02 13.09 1.43
C LEU A 429 44.01 12.65 0.33
N GLY A 430 45.08 13.41 0.07
CA GLY A 430 46.10 13.03 -0.89
C GLY A 430 46.90 11.78 -0.52
N GLN A 431 47.18 11.57 0.77
CA GLN A 431 47.78 10.32 1.25
C GLN A 431 46.85 9.14 1.01
N ARG A 432 45.58 9.28 1.39
CA ARG A 432 44.59 8.22 1.21
C ARG A 432 44.36 7.89 -0.26
N ALA A 433 44.23 8.90 -1.12
CA ALA A 433 44.08 8.71 -2.56
C ALA A 433 45.28 8.00 -3.20
N ALA A 434 46.51 8.28 -2.74
CA ALA A 434 47.71 7.60 -3.21
C ALA A 434 47.74 6.11 -2.79
N GLU A 435 47.31 5.78 -1.57
CA GLU A 435 47.17 4.39 -1.11
C GLU A 435 46.17 3.62 -1.97
N VAL A 436 44.99 4.19 -2.21
CA VAL A 436 43.95 3.56 -3.04
C VAL A 436 44.42 3.42 -4.49
N ALA A 437 45.08 4.43 -5.06
CA ALA A 437 45.65 4.36 -6.40
C ALA A 437 46.68 3.24 -6.54
N ALA A 438 47.56 3.06 -5.55
CA ALA A 438 48.54 1.97 -5.53
C ALA A 438 47.86 0.60 -5.47
N ALA A 439 46.82 0.46 -4.64
CA ALA A 439 46.02 -0.77 -4.55
C ALA A 439 45.36 -1.13 -5.89
N LEU A 440 44.76 -0.14 -6.59
CA LEU A 440 44.14 -0.36 -7.90
C LEU A 440 45.15 -0.77 -8.98
N ARG A 441 46.37 -0.21 -8.98
CA ARG A 441 47.45 -0.63 -9.90
C ARG A 441 47.90 -2.06 -9.64
N GLY A 442 47.94 -2.45 -8.36
CA GLY A 442 48.34 -3.79 -7.93
C GLY A 442 47.25 -4.86 -8.07
N ALA A 443 46.00 -4.49 -8.33
CA ALA A 443 44.93 -5.44 -8.56
C ALA A 443 45.23 -6.29 -9.82
N PRO A 444 44.95 -7.61 -9.82
CA PRO A 444 45.22 -8.49 -10.96
C PRO A 444 44.52 -8.02 -12.24
#